data_AF-A0A967C681-F1
#
_entry.id   AF-A0A967C681-F1
#
_cell.length_a   1.000
_cell.length_b   1.000
_cell.length_c   1.000
_cell.angle_alpha   90.00
_cell.angle_beta   90.00
_cell.angle_gamma   90.00
#
_symmetry.space_group_name_H-M   'P 1'
#
loop_
_entity.id
_entity.type
_entity.pdbx_description
1 polymer ?
#
loop_
_entity_poly.entity_id
_entity_poly.type
_entity_poly.pdbx_seq_one_letter_code
_entity_poly.pdbx_strand_id
1 'polypeptide(L)'
;MLGSFAGVADYGAFVIAIVVFLAIPGPGNLALITSTGKGGIAGGMGATFGVIAGDQVLLWAAVAGVSALMAAYPTAFHLVQWLGAAYLAWLGVKMLMAKPG
;
A
#
# COMPACT_ATOMS: atom_id res chain seq x y z
N MET A 1 -24.38 9.17 -18.63
CA MET A 1 -22.99 8.89 -19.05
C MET A 1 -22.00 9.53 -18.06
N LEU A 2 -22.10 9.17 -16.78
CA LEU A 2 -21.20 9.63 -15.71
C LEU A 2 -20.77 8.37 -14.97
N GLY A 3 -19.79 7.66 -15.50
CA GLY A 3 -19.29 6.42 -14.93
C GLY A 3 -17.78 6.39 -15.04
N SER A 4 -17.14 5.91 -13.98
CA SER A 4 -15.73 5.50 -13.88
C SER A 4 -14.64 6.57 -14.02
N PHE A 5 -14.55 7.52 -13.07
CA PHE A 5 -13.38 8.42 -12.95
C PHE A 5 -12.67 8.39 -11.58
N ALA A 6 -12.96 7.41 -10.71
CA ALA A 6 -12.27 7.29 -9.43
C ALA A 6 -12.19 5.82 -9.00
N GLY A 7 -11.05 5.18 -9.26
CA GLY A 7 -10.76 3.81 -8.80
C GLY A 7 -9.47 3.26 -9.39
N VAL A 8 -9.02 2.09 -8.92
CA VAL A 8 -7.83 1.35 -9.44
C VAL A 8 -7.91 1.06 -10.94
N ALA A 9 -9.12 1.02 -11.51
CA ALA A 9 -9.32 0.85 -12.95
C ALA A 9 -8.92 2.10 -13.76
N ASP A 10 -8.89 3.28 -13.14
CA ASP A 10 -8.35 4.49 -13.74
C ASP A 10 -6.85 4.57 -13.45
N TYR A 11 -6.05 4.32 -14.49
CA TYR A 11 -4.60 4.23 -14.36
C TYR A 11 -3.97 5.54 -13.87
N GLY A 12 -4.54 6.70 -14.24
CA GLY A 12 -4.06 8.01 -13.79
C GLY A 12 -4.27 8.22 -12.30
N ALA A 13 -5.48 7.99 -11.80
CA ALA A 13 -5.80 8.07 -10.38
C ALA A 13 -4.99 7.07 -9.55
N PHE A 14 -4.77 5.86 -10.07
CA PHE A 14 -3.93 4.85 -9.44
C PHE A 14 -2.48 5.31 -9.28
N VAL A 15 -1.86 5.83 -10.35
CA VAL A 15 -0.48 6.35 -10.31
C VAL A 15 -0.36 7.50 -9.31
N ILE A 16 -1.29 8.46 -9.33
CA ILE A 16 -1.30 9.58 -8.38
C ILE A 16 -1.39 9.07 -6.95
N ALA A 17 -2.32 8.15 -6.66
CA ALA A 17 -2.49 7.60 -5.33
C ALA A 17 -1.23 6.86 -4.83
N ILE A 18 -0.59 6.05 -5.69
CA ILE A 18 0.65 5.36 -5.36
C ILE A 18 1.78 6.36 -5.10
N VAL A 19 1.96 7.38 -5.93
CA VAL A 19 3.02 8.39 -5.74
C VAL A 19 2.85 9.10 -4.39
N VAL A 20 1.62 9.51 -4.05
CA VAL A 20 1.32 10.13 -2.74
C VAL A 20 1.64 9.16 -1.59
N PHE A 21 1.27 7.89 -1.73
CA PHE A 21 1.52 6.87 -0.71
C PHE A 21 3.02 6.58 -0.53
N LEU A 22 3.79 6.50 -1.62
CA LEU A 22 5.24 6.25 -1.58
C LEU A 22 6.04 7.45 -1.06
N ALA A 23 5.52 8.67 -1.20
CA ALA A 23 6.16 9.87 -0.65
C ALA A 23 6.15 9.87 0.89
N ILE A 24 5.26 9.09 1.51
CA ILE A 24 5.15 8.97 2.96
C ILE A 24 6.16 7.92 3.46
N PRO A 25 7.14 8.29 4.30
CA PRO A 25 8.07 7.33 4.86
C PRO A 25 7.34 6.35 5.79
N GLY A 26 7.27 5.09 5.38
CA GLY A 26 6.59 4.02 6.12
C GLY A 26 7.52 3.13 6.95
N PRO A 27 6.96 2.10 7.61
CA PRO A 27 7.73 1.15 8.43
C PRO A 27 8.85 0.44 7.66
N GLY A 28 8.66 0.17 6.36
CA GLY A 28 9.69 -0.42 5.50
C GLY A 28 10.92 0.47 5.37
N ASN A 29 10.74 1.77 5.16
CA ASN A 29 11.85 2.74 5.13
C ASN A 29 12.57 2.80 6.48
N LEU A 30 11.84 2.77 7.61
CA LEU A 30 12.45 2.74 8.94
C LEU A 30 13.24 1.46 9.21
N ALA A 31 12.73 0.31 8.75
CA ALA A 31 13.42 -0.97 8.83
C ALA A 31 14.72 -0.95 8.02
N LEU A 32 14.69 -0.38 6.80
CA LEU A 32 15.89 -0.19 5.98
C LEU A 32 16.92 0.72 6.66
N ILE A 33 16.50 1.89 7.17
CA ILE A 33 17.38 2.84 7.87
C ILE A 33 18.03 2.17 9.08
N THR A 34 17.23 1.46 9.89
CA THR A 34 17.72 0.77 11.09
C THR A 34 18.71 -0.35 10.74
N SER A 35 18.40 -1.14 9.70
CA SER A 35 19.23 -2.26 9.26
C SER A 35 20.54 -1.77 8.62
N THR A 36 20.49 -0.68 7.87
CA THR A 36 21.67 -0.03 7.28
C THR A 36 22.55 0.61 8.37
N GLY A 37 21.94 1.27 9.36
CA GLY A 37 22.68 1.88 10.47
C GLY A 37 23.40 0.85 11.36
N LYS A 38 22.84 -0.35 11.53
CA LYS A 38 23.45 -1.43 12.34
C LYS A 38 24.40 -2.32 11.57
N GLY A 39 24.09 -2.63 10.30
CA GLY A 39 24.79 -3.63 9.49
C GLY A 39 25.48 -3.09 8.24
N GLY A 40 25.55 -1.76 8.08
CA GLY A 40 26.09 -1.11 6.88
C GLY A 40 25.30 -1.47 5.62
N ILE A 41 25.97 -1.38 4.46
CA ILE A 41 25.35 -1.66 3.15
C ILE A 41 24.83 -3.10 3.08
N ALA A 42 25.55 -4.07 3.62
CA ALA A 42 25.13 -5.47 3.60
C ALA A 42 23.82 -5.69 4.39
N GLY A 43 23.71 -5.10 5.58
CA GLY A 43 22.47 -5.12 6.38
C GLY A 43 21.31 -4.42 5.69
N GLY A 44 21.58 -3.28 5.03
CA GLY A 44 20.60 -2.56 4.22
C GLY A 44 20.11 -3.40 3.03
N MET A 45 21.01 -3.99 2.26
CA MET A 45 20.67 -4.87 1.12
C MET A 45 19.85 -6.07 1.56
N GLY A 46 20.20 -6.73 2.66
CA GLY A 46 19.43 -7.83 3.23
C GLY A 46 17.99 -7.42 3.56
N ALA A 47 17.81 -6.25 4.20
CA ALA A 47 16.49 -5.71 4.49
C ALA A 47 15.71 -5.38 3.21
N THR A 48 16.34 -4.76 2.22
CA THR A 48 15.73 -4.45 0.92
C THR A 48 15.23 -5.71 0.21
N PHE A 49 16.06 -6.74 0.09
CA PHE A 49 15.65 -7.99 -0.55
C PHE A 49 14.53 -8.69 0.22
N GLY A 50 14.57 -8.66 1.56
CA GLY A 50 13.49 -9.19 2.40
C GLY A 50 12.17 -8.47 2.17
N VAL A 51 12.17 -7.13 2.11
CA VAL A 51 10.98 -6.33 1.82
C VAL A 51 10.46 -6.62 0.42
N ILE A 52 11.33 -6.62 -0.60
CA ILE A 52 10.92 -6.92 -1.98
C ILE A 52 10.29 -8.31 -2.07
N ALA A 53 10.91 -9.33 -1.47
CA ALA A 53 10.36 -10.69 -1.49
C ALA A 53 9.00 -10.76 -0.79
N GLY A 54 8.85 -10.09 0.36
CA GLY A 54 7.57 -9.99 1.07
C GLY A 54 6.49 -9.30 0.23
N ASP A 55 6.83 -8.18 -0.40
CA ASP A 55 5.94 -7.42 -1.28
C ASP A 55 5.50 -8.26 -2.48
N GLN A 56 6.40 -9.03 -3.10
CA GLN A 56 6.02 -9.92 -4.20
C GLN A 56 5.00 -10.97 -3.74
N VAL A 57 5.23 -11.64 -2.61
CA VAL A 57 4.29 -12.63 -2.07
C VAL A 57 2.93 -11.98 -1.77
N LEU A 58 2.94 -10.81 -1.12
CA LEU A 58 1.74 -10.06 -0.79
C LEU A 58 0.95 -9.66 -2.05
N LEU A 59 1.63 -9.11 -3.06
CA LEU A 59 1.00 -8.63 -4.30
C LEU A 59 0.39 -9.78 -5.09
N TRP A 60 1.09 -10.92 -5.22
CA TRP A 60 0.53 -12.09 -5.89
C TRP A 60 -0.68 -12.66 -5.16
N ALA A 61 -0.63 -12.73 -3.82
CA ALA A 61 -1.77 -13.15 -3.01
C ALA A 61 -2.95 -12.17 -3.16
N ALA A 62 -2.69 -10.87 -3.18
CA ALA A 62 -3.71 -9.84 -3.40
C ALA A 62 -4.35 -9.95 -4.79
N VAL A 63 -3.57 -10.13 -5.85
CA VAL A 63 -4.08 -10.29 -7.23
C VAL A 63 -4.97 -11.53 -7.33
N ALA A 64 -4.51 -12.67 -6.81
CA ALA A 64 -5.29 -13.91 -6.82
C ALA A 64 -6.59 -13.78 -5.98
N GLY A 65 -6.49 -13.20 -4.78
CA GLY A 65 -7.64 -13.04 -3.88
C GLY A 65 -8.66 -12.04 -4.38
N VAL A 66 -8.23 -10.87 -4.85
CA VAL A 66 -9.11 -9.80 -5.34
C VAL A 66 -9.82 -10.22 -6.62
N SER A 67 -9.13 -10.87 -7.57
CA SER A 67 -9.76 -11.37 -8.79
C SER A 67 -10.82 -12.44 -8.50
N ALA A 68 -10.52 -13.37 -7.59
CA ALA A 68 -11.48 -14.38 -7.15
C ALA A 68 -12.69 -13.76 -6.42
N LEU A 69 -12.46 -12.80 -5.51
CA LEU A 69 -13.53 -12.13 -4.77
C LEU A 69 -14.44 -11.33 -5.69
N MET A 70 -13.86 -10.60 -6.65
CA MET A 70 -14.62 -9.82 -7.63
C MET A 70 -15.49 -10.72 -8.51
N ALA A 71 -14.97 -11.88 -8.94
CA ALA A 71 -15.70 -12.83 -9.78
C ALA A 71 -16.83 -13.55 -9.01
N ALA A 72 -16.60 -13.91 -7.74
CA ALA A 72 -17.56 -14.67 -6.95
C ALA A 72 -18.61 -13.79 -6.25
N TYR A 73 -18.18 -12.66 -5.67
CA TYR A 73 -19.03 -11.79 -4.83
C TYR A 73 -18.76 -10.29 -5.08
N PRO A 74 -19.32 -9.71 -6.16
CA PRO A 74 -19.09 -8.31 -6.53
C PRO A 74 -19.48 -7.29 -5.43
N THR A 75 -20.55 -7.57 -4.68
CA THR A 75 -20.99 -6.70 -3.57
C THR A 75 -19.99 -6.70 -2.41
N ALA A 76 -19.42 -7.87 -2.08
CA ALA A 76 -18.38 -7.98 -1.06
C ALA A 76 -17.10 -7.25 -1.49
N PHE A 77 -16.73 -7.31 -2.78
CA PHE A 77 -15.61 -6.54 -3.31
C PHE A 77 -15.79 -5.03 -3.11
N HIS A 78 -16.97 -4.49 -3.42
CA HIS A 78 -17.26 -3.07 -3.17
C HIS A 78 -17.21 -2.71 -1.68
N LEU A 79 -17.71 -3.57 -0.79
CA LEU A 79 -17.57 -3.38 0.65
C LEU A 79 -16.11 -3.28 1.06
N VAL A 80 -15.26 -4.19 0.58
CA VAL A 80 -13.81 -4.17 0.84
C VAL A 80 -13.16 -2.89 0.31
N GLN A 81 -13.53 -2.42 -0.88
CA GLN A 81 -13.04 -1.15 -1.43
C GLN A 81 -13.36 0.04 -0.51
N TRP A 82 -14.61 0.15 -0.06
CA TRP A 82 -15.03 1.24 0.83
C TRP A 82 -14.39 1.13 2.22
N LEU A 83 -14.23 -0.07 2.76
CA LEU A 83 -13.50 -0.30 4.01
C LEU A 83 -12.03 0.12 3.88
N GLY A 84 -11.37 -0.23 2.78
CA GLY A 84 -10.01 0.21 2.49
C GLY A 84 -9.90 1.73 2.38
N ALA A 85 -10.83 2.37 1.66
CA ALA A 85 -10.88 3.84 1.55
C ALA A 85 -11.07 4.51 2.91
N ALA A 86 -11.99 3.99 3.74
CA ALA A 86 -12.22 4.51 5.09
C ALA A 86 -10.97 4.35 5.98
N TYR A 87 -10.30 3.20 5.90
CA TYR A 87 -9.06 2.97 6.64
C TYR A 87 -7.94 3.94 6.23
N LEU A 88 -7.75 4.16 4.92
CA LEU A 88 -6.76 5.10 4.42
C LEU A 88 -7.09 6.55 4.79
N ALA A 89 -8.37 6.94 4.73
CA ALA A 89 -8.80 8.26 5.17
C ALA A 89 -8.51 8.47 6.67
N TRP A 90 -8.82 7.48 7.50
CA TRP A 90 -8.51 7.51 8.93
C TRP A 90 -6.99 7.58 9.18
N LEU A 91 -6.19 6.80 8.46
CA LEU A 91 -4.74 6.84 8.56
C LEU A 91 -4.17 8.20 8.14
N GLY A 92 -4.68 8.78 7.05
CA GLY A 92 -4.31 10.12 6.59
C GLY A 92 -4.63 11.20 7.62
N VAL A 93 -5.83 11.18 8.22
CA VAL A 93 -6.20 12.08 9.32
C VAL A 93 -5.27 11.90 10.51
N LYS A 94 -4.99 10.65 10.90
CA LYS A 94 -4.08 10.35 12.01
C LYS A 94 -2.67 10.90 11.77
N MET A 95 -2.18 10.86 10.53
CA MET A 95 -0.89 11.44 10.15
C MET A 95 -0.90 12.97 10.21
N LEU A 96 -1.97 13.63 9.76
CA LEU A 96 -2.12 15.09 9.87
C LEU A 96 -2.22 15.57 11.33
N MET A 97 -2.78 14.74 12.20
CA MET A 97 -2.91 15.03 13.64
C MET A 97 -1.73 14.53 14.48
N ALA A 98 -0.74 13.87 13.87
CA ALA A 98 0.42 13.37 14.59
C ALA A 98 1.24 14.54 15.13
N LYS A 99 1.43 14.58 16.46
CA LYS A 99 2.27 15.60 17.10
C LYS A 99 3.74 15.35 16.70
N PRO A 100 4.54 16.39 16.39
CA PRO A 100 5.97 16.23 16.21
C PRO A 100 6.57 15.60 17.48
N GLY A 101 7.24 14.47 17.31
CA GLY A 101 8.04 13.80 18.33
C GLY A 101 9.51 14.08 18.12
#